data_AF-A0A418XEY5-F1
#
_entry.id   AF-A0A418XEY5-F1
#
_cell.length_a   1.000
_cell.length_b   1.000
_cell.length_c   1.000
_cell.angle_alpha   90.00
_cell.angle_beta   90.00
_cell.angle_gamma   90.00
#
_symmetry.space_group_name_H-M   'P 1'
#
loop_
_entity.id
_entity.type
_entity.pdbx_description
1 polymer ?
#
loop_
_entity_poly.entity_id
_entity_poly.type
_entity_poly.pdbx_seq_one_letter_code
_entity_poly.pdbx_strand_id
1 'polypeptide(L)'
;MALDQPIPSIRLSDAAQRTLCDALAEGGGVWLRLKINQRFEHEFLFEPGAKEDVVVETAGITLLLDPASARRADGLFIDFVHELRGAGFKYDNPNQPGRAHLIELTRDCAATLIPRGENVQLAWGERVVVTQALGGSFTVKTARGQLARIAASDADALGLAVPQAGSQPEAAAAFNLGQVLDMLRTVYDPEIPVNVVDLGLIYQCQTQPLEGGGQRVEIKMSMTAPGCGMGDVLKEEARAKVQTIPGVTEVEVEIVWEPPWDQSRMSEAARLQLGLL
;
A
#
# COMPACT_ATOMS: atom_id res chain seq x y z
N MET A 1 17.54 25.65 14.07
CA MET A 1 16.83 25.27 12.82
C MET A 1 15.63 24.44 13.24
N ALA A 2 14.42 25.01 13.17
CA ALA A 2 13.22 24.23 13.41
C ALA A 2 13.10 23.23 12.26
N LEU A 3 13.04 21.94 12.59
CA LEU A 3 12.74 20.89 11.62
C LEU A 3 11.34 21.19 11.09
N ASP A 4 11.24 21.37 9.78
CA ASP A 4 9.99 21.47 9.03
C ASP A 4 9.28 20.11 9.15
N GLN A 5 8.57 19.91 10.26
CA GLN A 5 7.82 18.67 10.48
C GLN A 5 6.50 18.78 9.73
N PRO A 6 6.16 17.80 8.87
CA PRO A 6 4.92 17.84 8.11
C PRO A 6 3.73 17.86 9.07
N ILE A 7 2.81 18.79 8.85
CA ILE A 7 1.55 18.87 9.59
C ILE A 7 0.68 17.68 9.13
N PRO A 8 0.25 16.79 10.04
CA PRO A 8 -0.50 15.60 9.64
C PRO A 8 -1.92 15.96 9.19
N SER A 9 -2.43 15.25 8.19
CA SER A 9 -3.81 15.37 7.74
C SER A 9 -4.76 14.60 8.66
N ILE A 10 -5.57 15.29 9.47
CA ILE A 10 -6.57 14.67 10.36
C ILE A 10 -7.97 15.05 9.89
N ARG A 11 -8.89 14.07 9.86
CA ARG A 11 -10.30 14.26 9.48
C ARG A 11 -11.23 13.85 10.62
N LEU A 12 -12.33 14.58 10.77
CA LEU A 12 -13.38 14.28 11.75
C LEU A 12 -14.69 13.99 11.01
N SER A 13 -15.49 13.08 11.55
CA SER A 13 -16.91 12.97 11.16
C SER A 13 -17.72 14.12 11.76
N ASP A 14 -18.91 14.40 11.20
CA ASP A 14 -19.84 15.40 11.74
C ASP A 14 -20.19 15.12 13.21
N ALA A 15 -20.31 13.84 13.59
CA ALA A 15 -20.63 13.44 14.96
C ALA A 15 -19.46 13.72 15.90
N ALA A 16 -18.23 13.37 15.48
CA ALA A 16 -17.03 13.65 16.27
C ALA A 16 -16.76 15.15 16.43
N GLN A 17 -16.93 15.92 15.35
CA GLN A 17 -16.77 17.36 15.37
C GLN A 17 -17.72 18.01 16.39
N ARG A 18 -19.01 17.68 16.36
CA ARG A 18 -20.00 18.22 17.30
C ARG A 18 -19.62 17.90 18.75
N THR A 19 -19.33 16.64 19.05
CA THR A 19 -18.95 16.21 20.40
C THR A 19 -17.71 16.94 20.91
N LEU A 20 -16.69 17.14 20.06
CA LEU A 20 -15.47 17.85 20.46
C LEU A 20 -15.70 19.36 20.60
N CYS A 21 -16.52 19.97 19.75
CA CYS A 21 -16.92 21.38 19.88
C CYS A 21 -17.67 21.64 21.20
N ASP A 22 -18.62 20.76 21.55
CA ASP A 22 -19.37 20.87 22.81
C ASP A 22 -18.42 20.76 24.02
N ALA A 23 -17.51 19.79 24.00
CA ALA A 23 -16.50 19.62 25.05
C ALA A 23 -15.55 20.83 25.18
N LEU A 24 -15.18 21.46 24.07
CA LEU A 24 -14.37 22.68 24.04
C LEU A 24 -15.11 23.91 24.61
N ALA A 25 -16.42 24.01 24.38
CA ALA A 25 -17.25 25.08 24.93
C ALA A 25 -17.35 25.00 26.46
N GLU A 26 -17.33 23.80 27.02
CA GLU A 26 -17.30 23.56 28.47
C GLU A 26 -15.89 23.69 29.08
N GLY A 27 -14.85 23.51 28.27
CA GLY A 27 -13.44 23.36 28.67
C GLY A 27 -12.69 24.61 29.13
N GLY A 28 -13.34 25.76 29.35
CA GLY A 28 -12.73 26.89 30.08
C GLY A 28 -11.46 27.52 29.49
N GLY A 29 -11.20 27.37 28.18
CA GLY A 29 -10.13 28.07 27.46
C GLY A 29 -8.77 27.35 27.37
N VAL A 30 -8.70 26.06 27.72
CA VAL A 30 -7.55 25.20 27.42
C VAL A 30 -7.68 24.56 26.04
N TRP A 31 -6.55 24.24 25.41
CA TRP A 31 -6.52 23.65 24.08
C TRP A 31 -6.76 22.15 24.14
N LEU A 32 -7.39 21.61 23.09
CA LEU A 32 -7.60 20.18 22.93
C LEU A 32 -6.33 19.54 22.36
N ARG A 33 -5.70 18.68 23.15
CA ARG A 33 -4.53 17.90 22.75
C ARG A 33 -4.94 16.47 22.40
N LEU A 34 -4.40 15.95 21.30
CA LEU A 34 -4.46 14.53 20.94
C LEU A 34 -3.09 13.88 21.17
N LYS A 35 -3.02 12.93 22.09
CA LYS A 35 -1.84 12.07 22.28
C LYS A 35 -2.05 10.72 21.61
N ILE A 36 -1.02 10.26 20.88
CA ILE A 36 -0.97 8.93 20.26
C ILE A 36 0.29 8.23 20.75
N ASN A 37 0.14 7.23 21.61
CA ASN A 37 1.29 6.52 22.16
C ASN A 37 1.90 5.51 21.16
N GLN A 38 2.95 4.80 21.57
CA GLN A 38 3.62 3.82 20.71
C GLN A 38 2.76 2.61 20.32
N ARG A 39 1.67 2.35 21.07
CA ARG A 39 0.67 1.31 20.78
C ARG A 39 -0.52 1.83 19.97
N PHE A 40 -0.47 3.09 19.54
CA PHE A 40 -1.55 3.76 18.82
C PHE A 40 -2.86 3.83 19.60
N GLU A 41 -2.76 3.95 20.93
CA GLU A 41 -3.89 4.36 21.76
C GLU A 41 -4.02 5.88 21.69
N HIS A 42 -5.25 6.34 21.48
CA HIS A 42 -5.59 7.76 21.31
C HIS A 42 -6.24 8.30 22.58
N GLU A 43 -5.71 9.42 23.06
CA GLU A 43 -6.22 10.10 24.24
C GLU A 43 -6.41 11.58 23.95
N PHE A 44 -7.60 12.09 24.27
CA PHE A 44 -7.88 13.52 24.26
C PHE A 44 -7.65 14.11 25.66
N LEU A 45 -6.88 15.18 25.71
CA LEU A 45 -6.54 15.88 26.93
C LEU A 45 -6.77 17.38 26.74
N PHE A 46 -7.21 18.05 27.79
CA PHE A 46 -7.30 19.50 27.82
C PHE A 46 -6.07 20.05 28.54
N GLU A 47 -5.06 20.46 27.77
CA GLU A 47 -3.76 20.91 28.27
C GLU A 47 -3.37 22.27 27.65
N PRO A 48 -2.60 23.12 28.35
CA PRO A 48 -2.00 24.30 27.73
C PRO A 48 -1.08 23.90 26.57
N GLY A 49 -0.96 24.78 25.57
CA GLY A 49 -0.05 24.56 24.45
C GLY A 49 1.42 24.68 24.84
N ALA A 50 2.25 23.83 24.24
CA ALA A 50 3.70 23.84 24.37
C ALA A 50 4.36 24.38 23.09
N LYS A 51 5.57 24.91 23.22
CA LYS A 51 6.31 25.53 22.12
C LYS A 51 6.64 24.56 20.97
N GLU A 52 6.70 23.27 21.26
CA GLU A 52 7.04 22.21 20.31
C GLU A 52 5.81 21.49 19.73
N ASP A 53 4.59 21.94 20.08
CA ASP A 53 3.39 21.30 19.57
C ASP A 53 3.18 21.59 18.09
N VAL A 54 2.75 20.56 17.38
CA VAL A 54 2.21 20.66 16.04
C VAL A 54 0.74 21.03 16.17
N VAL A 55 0.35 22.14 15.56
CA VAL A 55 -1.02 22.65 15.53
C VAL A 55 -1.70 22.14 14.27
N VAL A 56 -2.82 21.44 14.42
CA VAL A 56 -3.63 20.94 13.31
C VAL A 56 -5.00 21.59 13.38
N GLU A 57 -5.41 22.25 12.31
CA GLU A 57 -6.77 22.78 12.16
C GLU A 57 -7.60 21.83 11.30
N THR A 58 -8.69 21.29 11.85
CA THR A 58 -9.58 20.38 11.12
C THR A 58 -11.02 20.58 11.55
N ALA A 59 -11.93 20.64 10.58
CA ALA A 59 -13.36 20.86 10.80
C ALA A 59 -13.69 22.01 11.78
N GLY A 60 -12.91 23.10 11.72
CA GLY A 60 -13.08 24.27 12.59
C GLY A 60 -12.60 24.09 14.04
N ILE A 61 -11.89 23.01 14.34
CA ILE A 61 -11.29 22.71 15.65
C ILE A 61 -9.77 22.78 15.54
N THR A 62 -9.13 23.37 16.55
CA THR A 62 -7.67 23.36 16.70
C THR A 62 -7.25 22.22 17.63
N LEU A 63 -6.46 21.28 17.10
CA LEU A 63 -5.87 20.18 17.83
C LEU A 63 -4.37 20.42 18.03
N LEU A 64 -3.89 20.17 19.25
CA LEU A 64 -2.47 20.16 19.58
C LEU A 64 -1.94 18.73 19.60
N LEU A 65 -0.80 18.49 18.98
CA LEU A 65 -0.10 17.21 19.02
C LEU A 65 1.36 17.45 19.41
N ASP A 66 1.91 16.59 20.27
CA ASP A 66 3.36 16.55 20.41
C ASP A 66 4.00 16.00 19.11
N PRO A 67 5.30 16.26 18.86
CA PRO A 67 5.97 15.80 17.64
C PRO A 67 5.91 14.30 17.37
N ALA A 68 5.88 13.46 18.42
CA ALA A 68 5.82 12.01 18.24
C ALA A 68 4.40 11.56 17.88
N SER A 69 3.38 12.19 18.46
CA SER A 69 1.97 11.99 18.13
C SER A 69 1.65 12.48 16.71
N ALA A 70 2.19 13.64 16.31
CA ALA A 70 2.00 14.19 14.96
C ALA A 70 2.47 13.22 13.87
N ARG A 71 3.64 12.61 14.03
CA ARG A 71 4.17 11.58 13.11
C ARG A 71 3.30 10.33 12.98
N ARG A 72 2.47 10.04 13.99
CA ARG A 72 1.55 8.89 14.00
C ARG A 72 0.13 9.26 13.58
N ALA A 73 -0.18 10.54 13.43
CA ALA A 73 -1.54 11.03 13.19
C ALA A 73 -1.84 11.28 11.70
N ASP A 74 -0.86 11.15 10.80
CA ASP A 74 -1.08 11.48 9.39
C ASP A 74 -2.11 10.54 8.74
N GLY A 75 -3.15 11.11 8.14
CA GLY A 75 -4.28 10.36 7.58
C GLY A 75 -5.33 9.89 8.60
N LEU A 76 -5.21 10.22 9.88
CA LEU A 76 -6.13 9.81 10.94
C LEU A 76 -7.57 10.30 10.66
N PHE A 77 -8.53 9.39 10.76
CA PHE A 77 -9.95 9.70 10.78
C PHE A 77 -10.55 9.42 12.16
N ILE A 78 -11.34 10.35 12.70
CA ILE A 78 -11.96 10.24 14.01
C ILE A 78 -13.47 10.34 13.86
N ASP A 79 -14.18 9.35 14.40
CA ASP A 79 -15.63 9.27 14.43
C ASP A 79 -16.13 9.20 15.88
N PHE A 80 -17.41 9.54 16.10
CA PHE A 80 -18.07 9.40 17.40
C PHE A 80 -19.35 8.60 17.21
N VAL A 81 -19.38 7.40 17.80
CA VAL A 81 -20.49 6.47 17.65
C VAL A 81 -21.25 6.32 18.96
N HIS A 82 -22.56 6.14 18.83
CA HIS A 82 -23.43 5.74 19.92
C HIS A 82 -23.81 4.28 19.73
N GLU A 83 -23.36 3.42 20.64
CA GLU A 83 -23.72 2.01 20.66
C GLU A 83 -24.62 1.71 21.86
N LEU A 84 -25.28 0.55 21.84
CA LEU A 84 -26.19 0.09 22.89
C LEU A 84 -25.53 0.01 24.29
N ARG A 85 -24.20 -0.03 24.36
CA ARG A 85 -23.42 -0.12 25.61
C ARG A 85 -22.72 1.19 26.01
N GLY A 86 -22.88 2.27 25.24
CA GLY A 86 -22.25 3.56 25.52
C GLY A 86 -21.92 4.35 24.26
N ALA A 87 -21.43 5.57 24.44
CA ALA A 87 -20.92 6.42 23.36
C ALA A 87 -19.41 6.60 23.49
N GLY A 88 -18.69 6.69 22.37
CA GLY A 88 -17.25 6.84 22.39
C GLY A 88 -16.65 7.17 21.02
N PHE A 89 -15.42 7.64 21.05
CA PHE A 89 -14.65 7.91 19.85
C PHE A 89 -14.13 6.62 19.22
N LYS A 90 -14.29 6.50 17.91
CA LYS A 90 -13.61 5.52 17.07
C LYS A 90 -12.55 6.23 16.26
N TYR A 91 -11.37 5.65 16.22
CA TYR A 91 -10.23 6.18 15.49
C TYR A 91 -9.89 5.22 14.37
N ASP A 92 -9.69 5.68 13.16
CA ASP A 92 -9.13 4.93 12.04
C ASP A 92 -7.78 5.54 11.67
N ASN A 93 -6.70 4.87 12.10
CA ASN A 93 -5.34 5.37 11.97
C ASN A 93 -4.57 4.48 10.98
N PRO A 94 -4.29 4.95 9.75
CA PRO A 94 -3.58 4.17 8.74
C PRO A 94 -2.15 3.81 9.14
N ASN A 95 -1.58 4.55 10.10
CA ASN A 95 -0.21 4.31 10.58
C ASN A 95 -0.14 3.24 11.69
N GLN A 96 -1.28 2.74 12.20
CA GLN A 96 -1.30 1.77 13.31
C GLN A 96 -0.79 0.39 12.88
N PRO A 97 0.37 -0.07 13.40
CA PRO A 97 0.92 -1.38 13.08
C PRO A 97 -0.03 -2.48 13.53
N GLY A 98 -0.31 -3.43 12.66
CA GLY A 98 -1.15 -4.59 12.99
C GLY A 98 -2.65 -4.32 13.05
N ARG A 99 -3.12 -3.09 12.77
CA ARG A 99 -4.55 -2.87 12.52
C ARG A 99 -4.87 -3.33 11.11
N ALA A 100 -5.28 -4.58 11.04
CA ALA A 100 -5.96 -5.16 9.91
C ALA A 100 -7.01 -4.18 9.35
N HIS A 101 -6.75 -3.56 8.20
CA HIS A 101 -7.74 -2.75 7.49
C HIS A 101 -8.78 -3.73 6.97
N LEU A 102 -9.82 -3.94 7.78
CA LEU A 102 -10.92 -4.84 7.50
C LEU A 102 -11.82 -4.16 6.47
N ILE A 103 -11.73 -4.62 5.24
CA ILE A 103 -12.49 -4.13 4.11
C ILE A 103 -13.60 -5.13 3.81
N GLU A 104 -14.81 -4.62 3.61
CA GLU A 104 -15.93 -5.38 3.11
C GLU A 104 -15.99 -5.24 1.59
N LEU A 105 -15.98 -6.35 0.85
CA LEU A 105 -15.94 -6.32 -0.60
C LEU A 105 -17.22 -5.71 -1.19
N THR A 106 -17.05 -4.73 -2.09
CA THR A 106 -18.15 -3.99 -2.73
C THR A 106 -18.80 -4.72 -3.90
N ARG A 107 -18.13 -5.76 -4.42
CA ARG A 107 -18.63 -6.73 -5.41
C ARG A 107 -17.87 -8.05 -5.28
N ASP A 108 -18.32 -9.09 -6.00
CA ASP A 108 -17.54 -10.30 -6.20
C ASP A 108 -16.19 -9.96 -6.85
N CYS A 109 -15.13 -10.57 -6.35
CA CYS A 109 -13.75 -10.27 -6.74
C CYS A 109 -13.00 -11.56 -7.06
N ALA A 110 -12.37 -11.61 -8.23
CA ALA A 110 -11.39 -12.65 -8.53
C ALA A 110 -10.14 -12.41 -7.68
N ALA A 111 -9.59 -13.48 -7.10
CA ALA A 111 -8.35 -13.43 -6.34
C ALA A 111 -7.56 -14.73 -6.56
N THR A 112 -6.27 -14.70 -6.23
CA THR A 112 -5.40 -15.86 -6.37
C THR A 112 -4.80 -16.23 -5.01
N LEU A 113 -5.01 -17.46 -4.56
CA LEU A 113 -4.50 -17.92 -3.27
C LEU A 113 -2.97 -17.97 -3.25
N ILE A 114 -2.38 -17.43 -2.19
CA ILE A 114 -0.94 -17.47 -1.92
C ILE A 114 -0.69 -18.60 -0.90
N PRO A 115 0.29 -19.51 -1.11
CA PRO A 115 1.32 -19.52 -2.15
C PRO A 115 0.91 -20.25 -3.44
N ARG A 116 -0.18 -21.02 -3.41
CA ARG A 116 -0.42 -22.08 -4.41
C ARG A 116 -0.80 -21.59 -5.81
N GLY A 117 -1.19 -20.33 -6.00
CA GLY A 117 -1.59 -19.79 -7.29
C GLY A 117 -3.01 -20.18 -7.74
N GLU A 118 -3.84 -20.73 -6.84
CA GLU A 118 -5.18 -21.19 -7.18
C GLU A 118 -6.15 -20.01 -7.31
N ASN A 119 -6.88 -19.93 -8.42
CA ASN A 119 -7.90 -18.91 -8.63
C ASN A 119 -9.13 -19.18 -7.78
N VAL A 120 -9.58 -18.15 -7.06
CA VAL A 120 -10.76 -18.16 -6.20
C VAL A 120 -11.61 -16.91 -6.47
N GLN A 121 -12.88 -16.99 -6.11
CA GLN A 121 -13.80 -15.86 -6.14
C GLN A 121 -14.16 -15.51 -4.69
N LEU A 122 -13.80 -14.31 -4.27
CA LEU A 122 -14.22 -13.74 -2.99
C LEU A 122 -15.59 -13.11 -3.19
N ALA A 123 -16.53 -13.41 -2.30
CA ALA A 123 -17.92 -13.01 -2.46
C ALA A 123 -18.14 -11.55 -2.03
N TRP A 124 -19.11 -10.90 -2.66
CA TRP A 124 -19.64 -9.62 -2.18
C TRP A 124 -20.00 -9.66 -0.69
N GLY A 125 -19.62 -8.63 0.06
CA GLY A 125 -19.82 -8.56 1.51
C GLY A 125 -18.84 -9.39 2.33
N GLU A 126 -17.95 -10.18 1.71
CA GLU A 126 -16.89 -10.86 2.44
C GLU A 126 -15.91 -9.84 3.01
N ARG A 127 -15.52 -10.06 4.27
CA ARG A 127 -14.58 -9.19 4.97
C ARG A 127 -13.18 -9.75 4.85
N VAL A 128 -12.30 -8.94 4.29
CA VAL A 128 -10.89 -9.26 4.10
C VAL A 128 -10.04 -8.22 4.81
N VAL A 129 -8.84 -8.63 5.20
CA VAL A 129 -7.85 -7.73 5.80
C VAL A 129 -6.79 -7.45 4.75
N VAL A 130 -6.64 -6.19 4.32
CA VAL A 130 -5.50 -5.85 3.46
C VAL A 130 -4.22 -5.94 4.30
N THR A 131 -3.35 -6.87 3.96
CA THR A 131 -2.05 -7.05 4.62
C THR A 131 -0.94 -6.31 3.87
N GLN A 132 -1.09 -6.13 2.56
CA GLN A 132 -0.14 -5.39 1.72
C GLN A 132 -0.87 -4.72 0.55
N ALA A 133 -0.41 -3.54 0.14
CA ALA A 133 -0.83 -2.84 -1.07
C ALA A 133 0.43 -2.34 -1.79
N LEU A 134 0.97 -3.15 -2.70
CA LEU A 134 2.26 -2.93 -3.35
C LEU A 134 2.12 -3.07 -4.87
N GLY A 135 2.68 -2.12 -5.61
CA GLY A 135 2.70 -2.18 -7.07
C GLY A 135 1.31 -2.16 -7.72
N GLY A 136 0.30 -1.62 -7.03
CA GLY A 136 -1.09 -1.64 -7.47
C GLY A 136 -1.84 -2.95 -7.17
N SER A 137 -1.16 -4.02 -6.78
CA SER A 137 -1.79 -5.27 -6.32
C SER A 137 -2.01 -5.26 -4.81
N PHE A 138 -2.98 -6.05 -4.35
CA PHE A 138 -3.34 -6.13 -2.93
C PHE A 138 -3.21 -7.56 -2.44
N THR A 139 -2.44 -7.77 -1.38
CA THR A 139 -2.48 -9.03 -0.63
C THR A 139 -3.48 -8.86 0.50
N VAL A 140 -4.47 -9.74 0.53
CA VAL A 140 -5.51 -9.75 1.55
C VAL A 140 -5.52 -11.06 2.32
N LYS A 141 -5.86 -11.00 3.60
CA LYS A 141 -6.18 -12.15 4.43
C LYS A 141 -7.69 -12.30 4.50
N THR A 142 -8.19 -13.41 3.95
CA THR A 142 -9.61 -13.78 3.97
C THR A 142 -10.10 -14.07 5.39
N ALA A 143 -11.42 -14.12 5.59
CA ALA A 143 -12.02 -14.52 6.87
C ALA A 143 -11.60 -15.93 7.34
N ARG A 144 -11.22 -16.80 6.40
CA ARG A 144 -10.69 -18.16 6.68
C ARG A 144 -9.20 -18.16 7.04
N GLY A 145 -8.57 -16.99 7.10
CA GLY A 145 -7.16 -16.83 7.43
C GLY A 145 -6.19 -17.11 6.28
N GLN A 146 -6.70 -17.42 5.08
CA GLN A 146 -5.90 -17.64 3.88
C GLN A 146 -5.46 -16.31 3.27
N LEU A 147 -4.24 -16.25 2.73
CA LEU A 147 -3.78 -15.10 1.94
C LEU A 147 -4.22 -15.25 0.48
N ALA A 148 -4.68 -14.16 -0.10
CA ALA A 148 -5.07 -14.07 -1.50
C ALA A 148 -4.55 -12.77 -2.11
N ARG A 149 -4.08 -12.83 -3.35
CA ARG A 149 -3.70 -11.67 -4.16
C ARG A 149 -4.92 -11.21 -4.95
N ILE A 150 -5.24 -9.93 -4.89
CA ILE A 150 -6.20 -9.24 -5.74
C ILE A 150 -5.42 -8.35 -6.71
N ALA A 151 -5.75 -8.45 -8.00
CA ALA A 151 -5.09 -7.68 -9.05
C ALA A 151 -5.43 -6.18 -8.98
N ALA A 152 -4.58 -5.34 -9.56
CA ALA A 152 -4.81 -3.89 -9.60
C ALA A 152 -6.10 -3.49 -10.30
N SER A 153 -6.53 -4.28 -11.30
CA SER A 153 -7.80 -4.11 -12.01
C SER A 153 -9.02 -4.23 -11.11
N ASP A 154 -8.88 -4.88 -9.96
CA ASP A 154 -9.96 -5.20 -9.03
C ASP A 154 -9.85 -4.44 -7.71
N ALA A 155 -9.04 -3.36 -7.68
CA ALA A 155 -8.92 -2.49 -6.49
C ALA A 155 -10.27 -1.88 -6.07
N ASP A 156 -11.16 -1.66 -7.04
CA ASP A 156 -12.51 -1.13 -6.82
C ASP A 156 -13.36 -2.07 -5.94
N ALA A 157 -13.12 -3.38 -5.99
CA ALA A 157 -13.78 -4.35 -5.12
C ALA A 157 -13.43 -4.16 -3.64
N LEU A 158 -12.27 -3.56 -3.35
CA LEU A 158 -11.84 -3.20 -1.99
C LEU A 158 -12.33 -1.80 -1.57
N GLY A 159 -13.08 -1.09 -2.42
CA GLY A 159 -13.46 0.30 -2.17
C GLY A 159 -12.25 1.24 -2.10
N LEU A 160 -11.07 0.78 -2.54
CA LEU A 160 -9.87 1.59 -2.66
C LEU A 160 -9.90 2.27 -4.02
N ALA A 161 -9.58 3.57 -4.05
CA ALA A 161 -9.29 4.23 -5.31
C ALA A 161 -8.11 3.49 -5.94
N VAL A 162 -8.29 2.95 -7.15
CA VAL A 162 -7.18 2.42 -7.95
C VAL A 162 -6.11 3.51 -7.94
N PRO A 163 -4.90 3.27 -7.39
CA PRO A 163 -3.81 4.22 -7.58
C PRO A 163 -3.64 4.31 -9.09
N GLN A 164 -4.05 5.43 -9.69
CA GLN A 164 -3.72 5.68 -11.08
C GLN A 164 -2.20 5.60 -11.14
N ALA A 165 -1.70 4.66 -11.94
CA ALA A 165 -0.29 4.52 -12.24
C ALA A 165 0.27 5.92 -12.43
N GLY A 166 1.25 6.27 -11.60
CA GLY A 166 1.76 7.63 -11.49
C GLY A 166 1.96 8.24 -12.87
N SER A 167 1.45 9.46 -13.00
CA SER A 167 1.66 10.39 -14.10
C SER A 167 2.95 10.09 -14.87
N GLN A 168 2.77 9.61 -16.10
CA GLN A 168 3.84 9.49 -17.07
C GLN A 168 4.52 10.86 -17.19
N PRO A 169 5.86 10.95 -17.12
CA PRO A 169 6.55 12.11 -17.64
C PRO A 169 6.21 12.20 -19.13
N GLU A 170 5.46 13.25 -19.47
CA GLU A 170 5.23 13.66 -20.85
C GLU A 170 6.58 14.05 -21.46
N ALA A 171 7.16 13.14 -22.24
CA ALA A 171 8.06 13.47 -23.34
C ALA A 171 8.12 12.27 -24.28
N ALA A 172 7.93 12.53 -25.58
CA ALA A 172 8.19 11.63 -26.69
C ALA A 172 9.68 11.27 -26.79
N ALA A 173 10.21 10.58 -25.78
CA ALA A 173 11.53 9.99 -25.79
C ALA A 173 11.45 8.62 -26.47
N ALA A 174 12.41 8.32 -27.32
CA ALA A 174 12.59 6.98 -27.86
C ALA A 174 12.60 5.95 -26.73
N PHE A 175 11.92 4.82 -26.95
CA PHE A 175 11.93 3.68 -26.03
C PHE A 175 13.35 3.38 -25.54
N ASN A 176 13.50 3.13 -24.23
CA ASN A 176 14.75 2.63 -23.68
C ASN A 176 14.52 1.45 -22.72
N LEU A 177 15.54 0.60 -22.58
CA LEU A 177 15.50 -0.57 -21.70
C LEU A 177 15.28 -0.22 -20.22
N GLY A 178 15.71 0.98 -19.79
CA GLY A 178 15.53 1.46 -18.41
C GLY A 178 14.06 1.51 -18.01
N GLN A 179 13.18 1.96 -18.91
CA GLN A 179 11.73 2.01 -18.69
C GLN A 179 11.14 0.62 -18.40
N VAL A 180 11.67 -0.43 -19.03
CA VAL A 180 11.25 -1.81 -18.77
C VAL A 180 11.63 -2.24 -17.35
N LEU A 181 12.88 -1.98 -16.94
CA LEU A 181 13.33 -2.30 -15.58
C LEU A 181 12.58 -1.51 -14.51
N ASP A 182 12.33 -0.22 -14.75
CA ASP A 182 11.54 0.63 -13.85
C ASP A 182 10.11 0.11 -13.72
N MET A 183 9.50 -0.33 -14.82
CA MET A 183 8.19 -0.95 -14.78
C MET A 183 8.21 -2.29 -14.02
N LEU A 184 9.24 -3.13 -14.21
CA LEU A 184 9.41 -4.38 -13.47
C LEU A 184 9.64 -4.14 -11.98
N ARG A 185 10.26 -3.02 -11.56
CA ARG A 185 10.37 -2.64 -10.14
C ARG A 185 9.01 -2.38 -9.48
N THR A 186 7.94 -2.20 -10.25
CA THR A 186 6.57 -2.10 -9.72
C THR A 186 5.90 -3.45 -9.52
N VAL A 187 6.53 -4.56 -9.91
CA VAL A 187 6.02 -5.93 -9.71
C VAL A 187 6.61 -6.46 -8.40
N TYR A 188 5.74 -6.84 -7.46
CA TYR A 188 6.14 -7.31 -6.12
C TYR A 188 5.76 -8.77 -5.91
N ASP A 189 6.69 -9.52 -5.32
CA ASP A 189 6.43 -10.87 -4.86
C ASP A 189 5.45 -10.83 -3.67
N PRO A 190 4.36 -11.62 -3.70
CA PRO A 190 3.33 -11.60 -2.65
C PRO A 190 3.75 -12.29 -1.35
N GLU A 191 4.78 -13.14 -1.39
CA GLU A 191 5.29 -13.84 -0.21
C GLU A 191 6.42 -13.07 0.45
N ILE A 192 7.31 -12.48 -0.37
CA ILE A 192 8.43 -11.65 0.05
C ILE A 192 8.16 -10.22 -0.46
N PRO A 193 7.81 -9.25 0.39
CA PRO A 193 7.33 -7.91 0.00
C PRO A 193 8.44 -7.00 -0.57
N VAL A 194 9.12 -7.46 -1.61
CA VAL A 194 10.21 -6.82 -2.34
C VAL A 194 9.91 -6.99 -3.83
N ASN A 195 10.32 -6.02 -4.65
CA ASN A 195 10.07 -6.09 -6.09
C ASN A 195 10.96 -7.13 -6.77
N VAL A 196 10.50 -7.66 -7.91
CA VAL A 196 11.18 -8.75 -8.63
C VAL A 196 12.59 -8.38 -9.12
N VAL A 197 12.88 -7.10 -9.33
CA VAL A 197 14.21 -6.62 -9.74
C VAL A 197 15.16 -6.64 -8.55
N ASP A 198 14.76 -6.07 -7.41
CA ASP A 198 15.58 -6.02 -6.20
C ASP A 198 15.70 -7.37 -5.49
N LEU A 199 14.75 -8.28 -5.70
CA LEU A 199 14.89 -9.70 -5.35
C LEU A 199 15.90 -10.42 -6.24
N GLY A 200 16.29 -9.85 -7.38
CA GLY A 200 17.20 -10.49 -8.33
C GLY A 200 16.56 -11.64 -9.11
N LEU A 201 15.24 -11.59 -9.32
CA LEU A 201 14.49 -12.58 -10.09
C LEU A 201 14.62 -12.37 -11.60
N ILE A 202 14.93 -11.16 -12.06
CA ILE A 202 15.13 -10.86 -13.48
C ILE A 202 16.56 -11.24 -13.89
N TYR A 203 16.71 -12.28 -14.70
CA TYR A 203 18.01 -12.79 -15.15
C TYR A 203 18.45 -12.19 -16.47
N GLN A 204 17.49 -11.93 -17.35
CA GLN A 204 17.74 -11.37 -18.66
C GLN A 204 16.57 -10.48 -19.05
N CYS A 205 16.87 -9.32 -19.60
CA CYS A 205 15.88 -8.41 -20.18
C CYS A 205 16.49 -7.83 -21.45
N GLN A 206 15.89 -8.15 -22.60
CA GLN A 206 16.37 -7.73 -23.92
C GLN A 206 15.23 -7.15 -24.74
N THR A 207 15.60 -6.30 -25.69
CA THR A 207 14.64 -5.59 -26.53
C THR A 207 15.07 -5.68 -27.98
N GLN A 208 14.14 -5.99 -28.86
CA GLN A 208 14.39 -6.13 -30.29
C GLN A 208 13.40 -5.24 -31.06
N PRO A 209 13.88 -4.40 -32.01
CA PRO A 209 12.99 -3.63 -32.85
C PRO A 209 12.20 -4.56 -33.77
N LEU A 210 10.91 -4.29 -33.95
CA LEU A 210 10.04 -5.05 -34.85
C LEU A 210 9.96 -4.38 -36.22
N GLU A 211 9.86 -5.20 -37.28
CA GLU A 211 9.76 -4.72 -38.67
C GLU A 211 8.53 -3.82 -38.90
N GLY A 212 7.45 -4.03 -38.15
CA GLY A 212 6.22 -3.22 -38.19
C GLY A 212 6.24 -1.96 -37.31
N GLY A 213 7.37 -1.65 -36.67
CA GLY A 213 7.49 -0.57 -35.68
C GLY A 213 7.24 -1.04 -34.24
N GLY A 214 7.84 -0.31 -33.30
CA GLY A 214 7.83 -0.66 -31.88
C GLY A 214 8.88 -1.73 -31.53
N GLN A 215 8.76 -2.26 -30.31
CA GLN A 215 9.77 -3.11 -29.69
C GLN A 215 9.14 -4.39 -29.15
N ARG A 216 9.82 -5.51 -29.35
CA ARG A 216 9.59 -6.76 -28.64
C ARG A 216 10.49 -6.79 -27.41
N VAL A 217 9.90 -7.08 -26.26
CA VAL A 217 10.62 -7.22 -24.99
C VAL A 217 10.64 -8.69 -24.59
N GLU A 218 11.84 -9.23 -24.38
CA GLU A 218 12.07 -10.61 -23.94
C GLU A 218 12.67 -10.60 -22.54
N ILE A 219 11.97 -11.21 -21.59
CA ILE A 219 12.36 -11.26 -20.17
C ILE A 219 12.51 -12.72 -19.77
N LYS A 220 13.66 -13.06 -19.20
CA LYS A 220 13.84 -14.32 -18.47
C LYS A 220 13.88 -14.02 -16.99
N MET A 221 12.98 -14.62 -16.24
CA MET A 221 12.91 -14.48 -14.79
C MET A 221 12.92 -15.84 -14.10
N SER A 222 13.40 -15.88 -12.86
CA SER A 222 13.34 -17.06 -12.00
C SER A 222 12.37 -16.83 -10.85
N MET A 223 12.19 -17.83 -9.99
CA MET A 223 11.32 -17.79 -8.82
C MET A 223 12.09 -18.16 -7.56
N THR A 224 11.62 -17.67 -6.41
CA THR A 224 12.21 -17.95 -5.10
C THR A 224 12.06 -19.42 -4.70
N ALA A 225 11.03 -20.12 -5.23
CA ALA A 225 10.83 -21.55 -5.03
C ALA A 225 10.24 -22.24 -6.29
N PRO A 226 10.71 -23.46 -6.62
CA PRO A 226 10.15 -24.26 -7.70
C PRO A 226 8.76 -24.81 -7.36
N GLY A 227 7.88 -24.91 -8.38
CA GLY A 227 6.54 -25.49 -8.24
C GLY A 227 5.49 -24.58 -7.59
N CYS A 228 5.78 -23.28 -7.42
CA CYS A 228 4.84 -22.29 -6.92
C CYS A 228 3.93 -21.81 -8.07
N GLY A 229 2.61 -22.00 -7.96
CA GLY A 229 1.65 -21.48 -8.95
C GLY A 229 1.64 -19.95 -9.04
N MET A 230 2.26 -19.26 -8.08
CA MET A 230 2.47 -17.81 -8.13
C MET A 230 3.44 -17.38 -9.23
N GLY A 231 4.27 -18.28 -9.74
CA GLY A 231 5.19 -17.94 -10.82
C GLY A 231 4.47 -17.51 -12.09
N ASP A 232 3.42 -18.22 -12.47
CA ASP A 232 2.60 -17.86 -13.63
C ASP A 232 1.87 -16.52 -13.41
N VAL A 233 1.43 -16.24 -12.19
CA VAL A 233 0.78 -14.97 -11.82
C VAL A 233 1.76 -13.80 -11.95
N LEU A 234 2.97 -13.93 -11.38
CA LEU A 234 4.00 -12.89 -11.46
C LEU A 234 4.49 -12.68 -12.89
N LYS A 235 4.61 -13.75 -13.66
CA LYS A 235 4.93 -13.72 -15.08
C LYS A 235 3.90 -12.89 -15.87
N GLU A 236 2.61 -13.19 -15.72
CA GLU A 236 1.56 -12.46 -16.43
C GLU A 236 1.45 -11.00 -15.94
N GLU A 237 1.66 -10.73 -14.66
CA GLU A 237 1.68 -9.35 -14.16
C GLU A 237 2.85 -8.54 -14.74
N ALA A 238 4.06 -9.12 -14.75
CA ALA A 238 5.23 -8.50 -15.36
C ALA A 238 4.98 -8.21 -16.85
N ARG A 239 4.43 -9.19 -17.56
CA ARG A 239 4.05 -9.07 -18.97
C ARG A 239 3.06 -7.93 -19.19
N ALA A 240 1.94 -7.93 -18.45
CA ALA A 240 0.88 -6.95 -18.58
C ALA A 240 1.39 -5.53 -18.31
N LYS A 241 2.20 -5.33 -17.27
CA LYS A 241 2.77 -4.03 -16.92
C LYS A 241 3.75 -3.53 -17.97
N VAL A 242 4.69 -4.36 -18.41
CA VAL A 242 5.66 -3.99 -19.47
C VAL A 242 4.95 -3.66 -20.78
N GLN A 243 3.84 -4.33 -21.09
CA GLN A 243 3.05 -4.06 -22.28
C GLN A 243 2.37 -2.67 -22.27
N THR A 244 2.25 -2.02 -21.11
CA THR A 244 1.74 -0.64 -21.02
C THR A 244 2.75 0.43 -21.43
N ILE A 245 4.03 0.07 -21.59
CA ILE A 245 5.08 1.02 -21.94
C ILE A 245 4.90 1.49 -23.39
N PRO A 246 4.83 2.81 -23.65
CA PRO A 246 4.75 3.34 -25.00
C PRO A 246 5.90 2.84 -25.88
N GLY A 247 5.56 2.28 -27.04
CA GLY A 247 6.54 1.72 -27.99
C GLY A 247 6.84 0.22 -27.81
N VAL A 248 6.31 -0.42 -26.77
CA VAL A 248 6.32 -1.89 -26.64
C VAL A 248 5.12 -2.47 -27.38
N THR A 249 5.38 -3.39 -28.32
CA THR A 249 4.34 -4.04 -29.12
C THR A 249 4.13 -5.49 -28.67
N GLU A 250 5.21 -6.17 -28.30
CA GLU A 250 5.18 -7.58 -27.90
C GLU A 250 6.01 -7.78 -26.62
N VAL A 251 5.49 -8.60 -25.70
CA VAL A 251 6.19 -8.95 -24.47
C VAL A 251 6.12 -10.46 -24.28
N GLU A 252 7.31 -11.06 -24.16
CA GLU A 252 7.49 -12.46 -23.82
C GLU A 252 8.23 -12.57 -22.49
N VAL A 253 7.65 -13.33 -21.57
CA VAL A 253 8.22 -13.59 -20.25
C VAL A 253 8.37 -15.10 -20.08
N GLU A 254 9.60 -15.56 -19.90
CA GLU A 254 9.96 -16.96 -19.69
C GLU A 254 10.39 -17.16 -18.23
N ILE A 255 9.85 -18.19 -17.57
CA ILE A 255 10.32 -18.61 -16.25
C ILE A 255 11.45 -19.64 -16.45
N VAL A 256 12.64 -19.32 -15.95
CA VAL A 256 13.82 -20.18 -15.98
C VAL A 256 14.22 -20.64 -14.58
N TRP A 257 14.68 -21.88 -14.49
CA TRP A 257 15.10 -22.50 -13.23
C TRP A 257 16.62 -22.63 -13.09
N GLU A 258 17.34 -22.46 -14.20
CA GLU A 258 18.79 -22.58 -14.26
C GLU A 258 19.39 -21.23 -14.70
N PRO A 259 20.31 -20.64 -13.92
CA PRO A 259 20.76 -21.09 -12.60
C PRO A 259 19.67 -20.94 -11.51
N PRO A 260 19.65 -21.77 -10.46
CA PRO A 260 18.70 -21.60 -9.36
C PRO A 260 18.88 -20.24 -8.70
N TRP A 261 17.77 -19.66 -8.26
CA TRP A 261 17.80 -18.42 -7.49
C TRP A 261 18.27 -18.67 -6.06
N ASP A 262 19.04 -17.73 -5.51
CA ASP A 262 19.44 -17.71 -4.11
C ASP A 262 19.57 -16.26 -3.61
N GLN A 263 19.57 -16.10 -2.29
CA GLN A 263 19.53 -14.78 -1.62
C GLN A 263 20.73 -13.88 -1.96
N SER A 264 21.85 -14.43 -2.47
CA SER A 264 22.99 -13.61 -2.90
C SER A 264 22.67 -12.69 -4.08
N ARG A 265 21.58 -12.97 -4.81
CA ARG A 265 21.09 -12.16 -5.93
C ARG A 265 20.31 -10.92 -5.51
N MET A 266 19.90 -10.84 -4.25
CA MET A 266 19.16 -9.69 -3.73
C MET A 266 20.04 -8.43 -3.71
N SER A 267 19.44 -7.29 -4.01
CA SER A 267 20.11 -5.99 -3.84
C SER A 267 20.36 -5.70 -2.36
N GLU A 268 21.35 -4.84 -2.07
CA GLU A 268 21.66 -4.43 -0.69
C GLU A 268 20.44 -3.82 0.02
N ALA A 269 19.67 -3.00 -0.70
CA ALA A 269 18.43 -2.40 -0.19
C ALA A 269 17.39 -3.46 0.19
N ALA A 270 17.21 -4.51 -0.64
CA ALA A 270 16.31 -5.61 -0.33
C ALA A 270 16.75 -6.40 0.89
N ARG A 271 18.06 -6.70 1.00
CA ARG A 271 18.61 -7.43 2.16
C ARG A 271 18.45 -6.64 3.44
N LEU A 272 18.65 -5.32 3.41
CA LEU A 272 18.42 -4.43 4.55
C LEU A 272 16.95 -4.41 4.95
N GLN A 273 16.03 -4.29 3.98
CA GLN A 273 14.58 -4.29 4.21
C GLN A 273 14.10 -5.60 4.88
N LEU A 274 14.73 -6.73 4.54
CA LEU A 274 14.42 -8.04 5.11
C LEU A 274 15.22 -8.37 6.39
N GLY A 275 16.09 -7.46 6.86
CA GLY A 275 16.90 -7.67 8.07
C GLY A 275 18.00 -8.72 7.92
N LEU A 276 18.53 -8.89 6.71
CA LEU A 276 19.58 -9.86 6.36
C LEU A 276 21.01 -9.25 6.34
N LEU A 277 21.14 -7.98 6.74
CA LEU A 277 22.39 -7.20 6.82
C LEU A 277 22.58 -6.64 8.24
#